data_AF-A0A1G3RBX8-F1
#
_entry.id   AF-A0A1G3RBX8-F1
#
_cell.length_a   1.000
_cell.length_b   1.000
_cell.length_c   1.000
_cell.angle_alpha   90.00
_cell.angle_beta   90.00
_cell.angle_gamma   90.00
#
_symmetry.space_group_name_H-M   'P 1'
#
loop_
_entity.id
_entity.type
_entity.pdbx_description
1 polymer ?
#
loop_
_entity_poly.entity_id
_entity_poly.type
_entity_poly.pdbx_seq_one_letter_code
_entity_poly.pdbx_strand_id
1 'polypeptide(L)'
;MSDARQFVAEEDYRAAIREYMKATTAFDAAEKGSRAAAVKARIDSLQFAALDPGNYQIASTKLSTINSEVVNDPSVAQDAAEEALLRFNLALAKGWEMSAGSRRAKAEVFKNQSESIKAQVAVKNLYAEAKAVWDAAAVAQAAGRHEDSAPLFDEAEGRFMVVYEIAATKKVAAEAAMREAAEKAAESSAILEQGDAILAGE
;
A
#
# COMPACT_ATOMS: atom_id res chain seq x y z
N MET A 1 -23.45 -9.96 69.24
CA MET A 1 -24.20 -10.23 67.99
C MET A 1 -24.00 -9.17 66.90
N SER A 2 -23.35 -8.03 67.17
CA SER A 2 -22.95 -7.04 66.14
C SER A 2 -21.84 -7.58 65.23
N ASP A 3 -20.85 -8.26 65.80
CA ASP A 3 -19.60 -8.55 65.11
C ASP A 3 -19.76 -9.61 64.01
N ALA A 4 -20.59 -10.64 64.24
CA ALA A 4 -20.87 -11.68 63.24
C ALA A 4 -21.60 -11.11 62.00
N ARG A 5 -22.46 -10.10 62.17
CA ARG A 5 -23.13 -9.43 61.04
C ARG A 5 -22.15 -8.53 60.27
N GLN A 6 -21.20 -7.92 60.97
CA GLN A 6 -20.15 -7.13 60.34
C GLN A 6 -19.19 -8.01 59.52
N PHE A 7 -18.75 -9.16 60.06
CA PHE A 7 -17.90 -10.10 59.32
C PHE A 7 -18.59 -10.69 58.08
N VAL A 8 -19.88 -11.07 58.18
CA VAL A 8 -20.65 -11.56 57.02
C VAL A 8 -20.79 -10.47 55.95
N ALA A 9 -21.09 -9.22 56.35
CA ALA A 9 -21.17 -8.11 55.42
C ALA A 9 -19.81 -7.84 54.73
N GLU A 10 -18.71 -7.85 55.47
CA GLU A 10 -17.35 -7.68 54.92
C GLU A 10 -16.97 -8.79 53.93
N GLU A 11 -17.37 -10.04 54.18
CA GLU A 11 -17.17 -11.15 53.25
C GLU A 11 -18.00 -10.98 51.96
N ASP A 12 -19.25 -10.55 52.07
CA ASP A 12 -20.13 -10.25 50.93
C ASP A 12 -19.57 -9.09 50.08
N TYR A 13 -19.05 -8.02 50.71
CA TYR A 13 -18.40 -6.93 50.00
C TYR A 13 -17.14 -7.37 49.24
N ARG A 14 -16.31 -8.22 49.85
CA ARG A 14 -15.10 -8.77 49.18
C ARG A 14 -15.47 -9.68 48.01
N ALA A 15 -16.54 -10.47 48.15
CA ALA A 15 -17.07 -11.28 47.05
C ALA A 15 -17.56 -10.40 45.89
N ALA A 16 -18.34 -9.37 46.18
CA ALA A 16 -18.81 -8.42 45.18
C ALA A 16 -17.66 -7.74 44.43
N ILE A 17 -16.61 -7.27 45.14
CA ILE A 17 -15.42 -6.67 44.51
C ILE A 17 -14.76 -7.66 43.54
N ARG A 18 -14.60 -8.94 43.91
CA ARG A 18 -14.02 -9.95 43.00
C ARG A 18 -14.85 -10.14 41.74
N GLU A 19 -16.18 -10.19 41.86
CA GLU A 19 -17.06 -10.33 40.70
C GLU A 19 -17.05 -9.07 39.81
N TYR A 20 -16.99 -7.87 40.40
CA TYR A 20 -16.80 -6.64 39.62
C TYR A 20 -15.46 -6.60 38.89
N MET A 21 -14.37 -7.06 39.52
CA MET A 21 -13.07 -7.16 38.87
C MET A 21 -13.12 -8.14 37.70
N LYS A 22 -13.70 -9.34 37.88
CA LYS A 22 -13.89 -10.31 36.80
C LYS A 22 -14.70 -9.73 35.63
N ALA A 23 -15.81 -9.05 35.93
CA ALA A 23 -16.64 -8.41 34.91
C ALA A 23 -15.86 -7.33 34.15
N THR A 24 -15.06 -6.53 34.86
CA THR A 24 -14.22 -5.49 34.25
C THR A 24 -13.19 -6.09 33.31
N THR A 25 -12.49 -7.16 33.73
CA THR A 25 -11.55 -7.90 32.88
C THR A 25 -12.24 -8.50 31.66
N ALA A 26 -13.45 -9.07 31.83
CA ALA A 26 -14.23 -9.63 30.72
C ALA A 26 -14.64 -8.56 29.70
N PHE A 27 -15.04 -7.37 30.16
CA PHE A 27 -15.37 -6.24 29.28
C PHE A 27 -14.15 -5.75 28.50
N ASP A 28 -13.00 -5.60 29.15
CA ASP A 28 -11.76 -5.20 28.49
C ASP A 28 -11.31 -6.25 27.44
N ALA A 29 -11.40 -7.54 27.77
CA ALA A 29 -11.15 -8.64 26.83
C ALA A 29 -12.11 -8.59 25.62
N ALA A 30 -13.41 -8.36 25.85
CA ALA A 30 -14.41 -8.26 24.79
C ALA A 30 -14.18 -7.04 23.89
N GLU A 31 -13.83 -5.88 24.45
CA GLU A 31 -13.51 -4.66 23.70
C GLU A 31 -12.30 -4.89 22.79
N LYS A 32 -11.19 -5.37 23.34
CA LYS A 32 -9.98 -5.68 22.56
C LYS A 32 -10.23 -6.78 21.53
N GLY A 33 -11.01 -7.80 21.87
CA GLY A 33 -11.43 -8.86 20.95
C GLY A 33 -12.24 -8.31 19.77
N SER A 34 -13.15 -7.37 20.01
CA SER A 34 -13.90 -6.69 18.95
C SER A 34 -12.97 -5.89 18.02
N ARG A 35 -12.01 -5.14 18.58
CA ARG A 35 -10.99 -4.44 17.79
C ARG A 35 -10.15 -5.41 16.96
N ALA A 36 -9.71 -6.52 17.54
CA ALA A 36 -8.97 -7.57 16.84
C ALA A 36 -9.77 -8.16 15.67
N ALA A 37 -11.07 -8.45 15.88
CA ALA A 37 -11.98 -8.91 14.82
C ALA A 37 -12.14 -7.89 13.69
N ALA A 38 -12.20 -6.59 14.00
CA ALA A 38 -12.26 -5.54 12.99
C ALA A 38 -10.96 -5.47 12.15
N VAL A 39 -9.79 -5.61 12.78
CA VAL A 39 -8.51 -5.68 12.06
C VAL A 39 -8.45 -6.93 11.19
N LYS A 40 -8.91 -8.09 11.69
CA LYS A 40 -9.03 -9.32 10.89
C LYS A 40 -9.90 -9.10 9.65
N ALA A 41 -11.09 -8.54 9.81
CA ALA A 41 -11.99 -8.27 8.68
C ALA A 41 -11.34 -7.35 7.65
N ARG A 42 -10.57 -6.35 8.10
CA ARG A 42 -9.79 -5.48 7.22
C ARG A 42 -8.71 -6.25 6.45
N ILE A 43 -7.92 -7.09 7.13
CA ILE A 43 -6.94 -7.97 6.49
C ILE A 43 -7.59 -8.86 5.43
N ASP A 44 -8.74 -9.46 5.75
CA ASP A 44 -9.47 -10.35 4.85
C ASP A 44 -9.97 -9.60 3.61
N SER A 45 -10.54 -8.41 3.79
CA SER A 45 -11.02 -7.57 2.68
C SER A 45 -9.89 -7.13 1.73
N LEU A 46 -8.69 -6.92 2.27
CA LEU A 46 -7.48 -6.56 1.52
C LEU A 46 -6.72 -7.80 1.02
N GLN A 47 -7.18 -9.01 1.38
CA GLN A 47 -6.54 -10.29 1.07
C GLN A 47 -5.10 -10.39 1.60
N PHE A 48 -4.80 -9.71 2.71
CA PHE A 48 -3.46 -9.67 3.30
C PHE A 48 -3.11 -10.87 4.17
N ALA A 49 -4.07 -11.77 4.44
CA ALA A 49 -3.84 -12.94 5.29
C ALA A 49 -2.66 -13.83 4.82
N ALA A 50 -2.50 -13.98 3.50
CA ALA A 50 -1.43 -14.77 2.90
C ALA A 50 -0.05 -14.09 2.93
N LEU A 51 0.01 -12.79 3.21
CA LEU A 51 1.25 -12.00 3.23
C LEU A 51 1.99 -12.13 4.57
N ASP A 52 1.27 -12.46 5.64
CA ASP A 52 1.83 -12.82 6.94
C ASP A 52 0.98 -13.92 7.62
N PRO A 53 1.03 -15.15 7.08
CA PRO A 53 0.18 -16.24 7.55
C PRO A 53 0.49 -16.65 8.99
N GLY A 54 1.73 -16.44 9.45
CA GLY A 54 2.16 -16.77 10.81
C GLY A 54 1.43 -15.93 11.86
N ASN A 55 1.52 -14.59 11.75
CA ASN A 55 0.82 -13.72 12.69
C ASN A 55 -0.71 -13.85 12.54
N TYR A 56 -1.23 -13.97 11.31
CA TYR A 56 -2.66 -14.10 11.07
C TYR A 56 -3.26 -15.37 11.72
N GLN A 57 -2.58 -16.51 11.60
CA GLN A 57 -3.07 -17.78 12.17
C GLN A 57 -3.03 -17.75 13.69
N ILE A 58 -1.93 -17.26 14.29
CA ILE A 58 -1.83 -17.13 15.75
C ILE A 58 -2.93 -16.20 16.27
N ALA A 59 -3.13 -15.05 15.64
CA ALA A 59 -4.17 -14.10 16.03
C ALA A 59 -5.58 -14.71 15.94
N SER A 60 -5.85 -15.49 14.89
CA SER A 60 -7.14 -16.17 14.71
C SER A 60 -7.40 -17.21 15.80
N THR A 61 -6.39 -17.99 16.19
CA THR A 61 -6.50 -18.91 17.33
C THR A 61 -6.79 -18.16 18.63
N LYS A 62 -6.07 -17.06 18.89
CA LYS A 62 -6.26 -16.23 20.09
C LYS A 62 -7.66 -15.60 20.12
N LEU A 63 -8.16 -15.14 18.98
CA LEU A 63 -9.54 -14.63 18.86
C LEU A 63 -10.58 -15.70 19.24
N SER A 64 -10.34 -16.97 18.87
CA SER A 64 -11.19 -18.08 19.31
C SER A 64 -11.13 -18.30 20.83
N THR A 65 -9.94 -18.18 21.44
CA THR A 65 -9.76 -18.30 22.91
C THR A 65 -10.52 -17.22 23.66
N ILE A 66 -10.57 -15.98 23.16
CA ILE A 66 -11.36 -14.92 23.79
C ILE A 66 -12.83 -15.35 23.88
N ASN A 67 -13.39 -15.87 22.78
CA ASN A 67 -14.79 -16.27 22.72
C ASN A 67 -15.11 -17.45 23.65
N SER A 68 -14.16 -18.35 23.93
CA SER A 68 -14.39 -19.47 24.84
C SER A 68 -14.18 -19.12 26.31
N GLU A 69 -13.26 -18.20 26.61
CA GLU A 69 -12.82 -17.93 27.99
C GLU A 69 -13.42 -16.66 28.60
N VAL A 70 -13.99 -15.73 27.83
CA VAL A 70 -14.43 -14.41 28.36
C VAL A 70 -15.41 -14.50 29.54
N VAL A 71 -16.18 -15.58 29.64
CA VAL A 71 -17.09 -15.84 30.77
C VAL A 71 -16.45 -16.68 31.87
N ASN A 72 -15.61 -17.67 31.50
CA ASN A 72 -15.10 -18.69 32.41
C ASN A 72 -13.78 -18.30 33.07
N ASP A 73 -12.86 -17.73 32.28
CA ASP A 73 -11.58 -17.20 32.70
C ASP A 73 -11.28 -15.87 31.99
N PRO A 74 -11.87 -14.76 32.48
CA PRO A 74 -11.70 -13.44 31.88
C PRO A 74 -10.23 -13.00 31.74
N SER A 75 -9.35 -13.44 32.64
CA SER A 75 -7.92 -13.10 32.59
C SER A 75 -7.25 -13.77 31.39
N VAL A 76 -7.53 -15.06 31.14
CA VAL A 76 -7.04 -15.74 29.94
C VAL A 76 -7.60 -15.11 28.66
N ALA A 77 -8.87 -14.69 28.68
CA ALA A 77 -9.47 -13.96 27.55
C ALA A 77 -8.80 -12.60 27.31
N GLN A 78 -8.43 -11.88 28.38
CA GLN A 78 -7.73 -10.60 28.28
C GLN A 78 -6.35 -10.75 27.62
N ASP A 79 -5.54 -11.69 28.09
CA ASP A 79 -4.22 -11.98 27.51
C ASP A 79 -4.35 -12.39 26.03
N ALA A 80 -5.34 -13.23 25.72
CA ALA A 80 -5.63 -13.62 24.34
C ALA A 80 -6.06 -12.44 23.47
N ALA A 81 -6.84 -11.49 24.00
CA ALA A 81 -7.29 -10.31 23.29
C ALA A 81 -6.16 -9.34 22.95
N GLU A 82 -5.24 -9.12 23.89
CA GLU A 82 -4.04 -8.30 23.67
C GLU A 82 -3.14 -8.91 22.60
N GLU A 83 -2.89 -10.22 22.67
CA GLU A 83 -2.07 -10.91 21.68
C GLU A 83 -2.74 -10.95 20.31
N ALA A 84 -4.05 -11.23 20.23
CA ALA A 84 -4.79 -11.22 18.96
C ALA A 84 -4.72 -9.85 18.28
N LEU A 85 -4.96 -8.77 19.03
CA LEU A 85 -4.92 -7.41 18.49
C LEU A 85 -3.52 -7.04 18.00
N LEU A 86 -2.48 -7.33 18.78
CA LEU A 86 -1.09 -7.10 18.38
C LEU A 86 -0.75 -7.85 17.09
N ARG A 87 -1.04 -9.15 17.03
CA ARG A 87 -0.69 -10.02 15.92
C ARG A 87 -1.43 -9.64 14.63
N PHE A 88 -2.73 -9.32 14.70
CA PHE A 88 -3.44 -8.82 13.54
C PHE A 88 -2.89 -7.47 13.07
N ASN A 89 -2.55 -6.55 13.97
CA ASN A 89 -1.93 -5.27 13.55
C ASN A 89 -0.58 -5.48 12.86
N LEU A 90 0.24 -6.42 13.31
CA LEU A 90 1.50 -6.79 12.63
C LEU A 90 1.24 -7.35 11.23
N ALA A 91 0.28 -8.27 11.10
CA ALA A 91 -0.09 -8.84 9.80
C ALA A 91 -0.64 -7.77 8.83
N LEU A 92 -1.48 -6.85 9.33
CA LEU A 92 -2.00 -5.73 8.54
C LEU A 92 -0.87 -4.79 8.08
N ALA A 93 0.03 -4.41 8.99
CA ALA A 93 1.18 -3.57 8.68
C ALA A 93 2.09 -4.22 7.62
N LYS A 94 2.36 -5.53 7.76
CA LYS A 94 3.14 -6.28 6.78
C LYS A 94 2.46 -6.33 5.42
N GLY A 95 1.15 -6.55 5.39
CA GLY A 95 0.38 -6.53 4.16
C GLY A 95 0.44 -5.19 3.44
N TRP A 96 0.35 -4.07 4.17
CA TRP A 96 0.52 -2.74 3.60
C TRP A 96 1.94 -2.50 3.07
N GLU A 97 2.97 -2.90 3.82
CA GLU A 97 4.37 -2.80 3.37
C GLU A 97 4.58 -3.51 2.03
N MET A 98 4.11 -4.76 1.92
CA MET A 98 4.23 -5.56 0.70
C MET A 98 3.40 -4.99 -0.45
N SER A 99 2.19 -4.53 -0.17
CA SER A 99 1.31 -3.89 -1.17
C SER A 99 1.94 -2.62 -1.74
N ALA A 100 2.44 -1.74 -0.87
CA ALA A 100 3.15 -0.52 -1.27
C ALA A 100 4.40 -0.84 -2.10
N GLY A 101 5.21 -1.82 -1.68
CA GLY A 101 6.38 -2.26 -2.42
C GLY A 101 6.04 -2.79 -3.83
N SER A 102 5.00 -3.60 -3.94
CA SER A 102 4.54 -4.13 -5.24
C SER A 102 4.06 -3.01 -6.18
N ARG A 103 3.25 -2.08 -5.67
CA ARG A 103 2.74 -0.94 -6.48
C ARG A 103 3.85 0.01 -6.89
N ARG A 104 4.82 0.28 -6.00
CA ARG A 104 6.03 1.02 -6.36
C ARG A 104 6.75 0.38 -7.54
N ALA A 105 6.97 -0.93 -7.50
CA ALA A 105 7.66 -1.64 -8.58
C ALA A 105 6.92 -1.51 -9.92
N LYS A 106 5.59 -1.56 -9.92
CA LYS A 106 4.78 -1.34 -11.14
C LYS A 106 4.91 0.08 -11.68
N ALA A 107 4.74 1.08 -10.81
CA ALA A 107 4.91 2.49 -11.20
C ALA A 107 6.33 2.78 -11.72
N GLU A 108 7.35 2.13 -11.15
CA GLU A 108 8.75 2.29 -11.57
C GLU A 108 8.99 1.85 -13.01
N VAL A 109 8.29 0.81 -13.47
CA VAL A 109 8.38 0.34 -14.86
C VAL A 109 8.01 1.47 -15.83
N PHE A 110 6.84 2.08 -15.67
CA PHE A 110 6.40 3.15 -16.58
C PHE A 110 7.20 4.44 -16.42
N LYS A 111 7.66 4.75 -15.20
CA LYS A 111 8.58 5.86 -14.96
C LYS A 111 9.86 5.67 -15.78
N ASN A 112 10.50 4.50 -15.68
CA ASN A 112 11.74 4.21 -16.39
C ASN A 112 11.54 4.16 -17.91
N GLN A 113 10.42 3.58 -18.38
CA GLN A 113 10.07 3.61 -19.80
C GLN A 113 9.87 5.03 -20.32
N SER A 114 9.18 5.89 -19.58
CA SER A 114 8.99 7.31 -19.91
C SER A 114 10.34 8.05 -19.99
N GLU A 115 11.21 7.85 -19.01
CA GLU A 115 12.55 8.45 -18.97
C GLU A 115 13.42 7.99 -20.16
N SER A 116 13.31 6.72 -20.57
CA SER A 116 14.08 6.15 -21.69
C SER A 116 13.77 6.80 -23.05
N ILE A 117 12.55 7.33 -23.22
CA ILE A 117 12.11 8.03 -24.44
C ILE A 117 12.13 9.56 -24.28
N LYS A 118 12.81 10.07 -23.25
CA LYS A 118 12.92 11.50 -22.93
C LYS A 118 11.57 12.19 -22.74
N ALA A 119 10.58 11.51 -22.14
CA ALA A 119 9.26 12.07 -21.86
C ALA A 119 9.33 13.35 -21.00
N GLN A 120 10.31 13.46 -20.11
CA GLN A 120 10.60 14.65 -19.32
C GLN A 120 10.88 15.91 -20.17
N VAL A 121 11.26 15.74 -21.44
CA VAL A 121 11.43 16.81 -22.42
C VAL A 121 10.19 16.94 -23.30
N ALA A 122 9.70 15.82 -23.86
CA ALA A 122 8.62 15.82 -24.85
C ALA A 122 7.23 16.16 -24.28
N VAL A 123 6.99 15.83 -23.01
CA VAL A 123 5.72 16.01 -22.28
C VAL A 123 5.98 16.51 -20.85
N LYS A 124 6.86 17.51 -20.74
CA LYS A 124 7.40 18.05 -19.48
C LYS A 124 6.39 18.22 -18.34
N ASN A 125 5.23 18.84 -18.60
CA ASN A 125 4.24 19.14 -17.56
C ASN A 125 3.61 17.87 -16.98
N LEU A 126 3.16 16.96 -17.85
CA LEU A 126 2.58 15.68 -17.44
C LEU A 126 3.61 14.83 -16.67
N TYR A 127 4.86 14.83 -17.14
CA TYR A 127 5.94 14.13 -16.44
C TYR A 127 6.17 14.71 -15.04
N ALA A 128 6.19 16.05 -14.91
CA ALA A 128 6.37 16.71 -13.62
C ALA A 128 5.22 16.40 -12.64
N GLU A 129 3.98 16.37 -13.12
CA GLU A 129 2.81 15.98 -12.31
C GLU A 129 2.88 14.51 -11.86
N ALA A 130 3.21 13.58 -12.76
CA ALA A 130 3.41 12.17 -12.41
C ALA A 130 4.53 12.00 -11.37
N LYS A 131 5.64 12.72 -11.56
CA LYS A 131 6.78 12.70 -10.65
C LYS A 131 6.43 13.26 -9.26
N ALA A 132 5.61 14.30 -9.18
CA ALA A 132 5.19 14.86 -7.89
C ALA A 132 4.41 13.84 -7.05
N VAL A 133 3.50 13.06 -7.67
CA VAL A 133 2.77 11.99 -6.99
C VAL A 133 3.70 10.86 -6.55
N TRP A 134 4.62 10.45 -7.43
CA TRP A 134 5.65 9.46 -7.09
C TRP A 134 6.51 9.89 -5.89
N ASP A 135 6.97 11.15 -5.88
CA ASP A 135 7.81 11.66 -4.80
C ASP A 135 7.03 11.71 -3.48
N ALA A 136 5.75 12.09 -3.50
CA ALA A 136 4.86 12.02 -2.33
C ALA A 136 4.69 10.57 -1.82
N ALA A 137 4.50 9.61 -2.72
CA ALA A 137 4.43 8.19 -2.38
C ALA A 137 5.73 7.70 -1.72
N ALA A 138 6.88 8.07 -2.28
CA ALA A 138 8.19 7.72 -1.76
C ALA A 138 8.45 8.30 -0.37
N VAL A 139 8.03 9.55 -0.12
CA VAL A 139 8.10 10.18 1.21
C VAL A 139 7.22 9.44 2.22
N ALA A 140 5.98 9.10 1.85
CA ALA A 140 5.09 8.33 2.73
C ALA A 140 5.68 6.96 3.07
N GLN A 141 6.22 6.25 2.07
CA GLN A 141 6.84 4.94 2.26
C GLN A 141 8.09 5.02 3.15
N ALA A 142 8.95 6.00 2.93
CA ALA A 142 10.16 6.20 3.73
C ALA A 142 9.83 6.52 5.20
N ALA A 143 8.67 7.12 5.47
CA ALA A 143 8.15 7.36 6.81
C ALA A 143 7.39 6.17 7.41
N GLY A 144 7.40 4.99 6.77
CA GLY A 144 6.66 3.81 7.23
C GLY A 144 5.15 3.88 7.05
N ARG A 145 4.62 4.93 6.40
CA ARG A 145 3.19 5.10 6.14
C ARG A 145 2.80 4.33 4.87
N HIS A 146 2.85 3.01 4.97
CA HIS A 146 2.61 2.11 3.83
C HIS A 146 1.16 2.12 3.34
N GLU A 147 0.20 2.30 4.25
CA GLU A 147 -1.21 2.47 3.91
C GLU A 147 -1.43 3.70 3.03
N ASP A 148 -0.75 4.82 3.35
CA ASP A 148 -0.85 6.06 2.58
C ASP A 148 -0.06 6.00 1.27
N SER A 149 1.09 5.33 1.26
CA SER A 149 1.96 5.28 0.07
C SER A 149 1.43 4.36 -1.02
N ALA A 150 0.75 3.27 -0.65
CA ALA A 150 0.25 2.30 -1.60
C ALA A 150 -0.71 2.91 -2.65
N PRO A 151 -1.74 3.70 -2.32
CA PRO A 151 -2.59 4.34 -3.33
C PRO A 151 -1.86 5.42 -4.15
N LEU A 152 -0.88 6.13 -3.56
CA LEU A 152 -0.09 7.12 -4.29
C LEU A 152 0.80 6.48 -5.36
N PHE A 153 1.38 5.30 -5.09
CA PHE A 153 2.10 4.56 -6.13
C PHE A 153 1.18 4.05 -7.24
N ASP A 154 -0.05 3.63 -6.93
CA ASP A 154 -1.05 3.25 -7.92
C ASP A 154 -1.41 4.43 -8.84
N GLU A 155 -1.63 5.62 -8.25
CA GLU A 155 -1.85 6.84 -9.01
C GLU A 155 -0.64 7.22 -9.86
N ALA A 156 0.57 7.13 -9.30
CA ALA A 156 1.81 7.39 -10.04
C ALA A 156 1.99 6.44 -11.23
N GLU A 157 1.63 5.16 -11.09
CA GLU A 157 1.62 4.17 -12.19
C GLU A 157 0.75 4.67 -13.33
N GLY A 158 -0.52 4.99 -13.06
CA GLY A 158 -1.46 5.47 -14.07
C GLY A 158 -0.99 6.76 -14.76
N ARG A 159 -0.43 7.70 -14.00
CA ARG A 159 0.11 8.95 -14.57
C ARG A 159 1.34 8.71 -15.43
N PHE A 160 2.27 7.86 -15.01
CA PHE A 160 3.45 7.52 -15.83
C PHE A 160 3.08 6.73 -17.09
N MET A 161 2.05 5.89 -17.03
CA MET A 161 1.52 5.21 -18.22
C MET A 161 1.03 6.22 -19.26
N VAL A 162 0.23 7.22 -18.86
CA VAL A 162 -0.24 8.29 -19.76
C VAL A 162 0.93 9.12 -20.31
N VAL A 163 1.91 9.45 -19.47
CA VAL A 163 3.13 10.15 -19.88
C VAL A 163 3.89 9.37 -20.96
N TYR A 164 4.05 8.06 -20.75
CA TYR A 164 4.72 7.17 -21.69
C TYR A 164 3.98 7.13 -23.03
N GLU A 165 2.66 6.90 -23.02
CA GLU A 165 1.85 6.80 -24.24
C GLU A 165 1.96 8.06 -25.10
N ILE A 166 1.78 9.24 -24.51
CA ILE A 166 1.84 10.51 -25.25
C ILE A 166 3.26 10.77 -25.77
N ALA A 167 4.29 10.50 -24.95
CA ALA A 167 5.67 10.67 -25.38
C ALA A 167 6.04 9.69 -26.51
N ALA A 168 5.56 8.45 -26.45
CA ALA A 168 5.79 7.44 -27.49
C ALA A 168 5.14 7.85 -28.81
N THR A 169 3.89 8.35 -28.79
CA THR A 169 3.23 8.89 -29.98
C THR A 169 4.01 10.05 -30.60
N LYS A 170 4.48 11.00 -29.78
CA LYS A 170 5.30 12.12 -30.28
C LYS A 170 6.62 11.65 -30.87
N LYS A 171 7.26 10.66 -30.26
CA LYS A 171 8.52 10.08 -30.75
C LYS A 171 8.33 9.46 -32.13
N VAL A 172 7.30 8.63 -32.32
CA VAL A 172 6.99 8.01 -33.62
C VAL A 172 6.73 9.08 -34.69
N ALA A 173 5.96 10.13 -34.36
CA ALA A 173 5.70 11.22 -35.29
C ALA A 173 6.99 11.99 -35.66
N ALA A 174 7.87 12.23 -34.69
CA ALA A 174 9.16 12.87 -34.93
C ALA A 174 10.09 12.00 -35.79
N GLU A 175 10.16 10.70 -35.53
CA GLU A 175 10.96 9.76 -36.32
C GLU A 175 10.44 9.66 -37.77
N ALA A 176 9.13 9.67 -37.98
CA ALA A 176 8.53 9.71 -39.30
C ALA A 176 8.89 11.01 -40.05
N ALA A 177 8.76 12.17 -39.40
CA ALA A 177 9.10 13.46 -39.99
C ALA A 177 10.61 13.57 -40.31
N MET A 178 11.48 13.04 -39.46
CA MET A 178 12.93 13.00 -39.71
C MET A 178 13.28 12.11 -40.89
N ARG A 179 12.60 10.97 -41.06
CA ARG A 179 12.80 10.08 -42.20
C ARG A 179 12.38 10.75 -43.50
N GLU A 180 11.19 11.37 -43.53
CA GLU A 180 10.71 12.10 -44.71
C GLU A 180 11.64 13.27 -45.08
N ALA A 181 12.13 14.01 -44.07
CA ALA A 181 13.09 15.09 -44.30
C ALA A 181 14.43 14.57 -44.84
N ALA A 182 14.93 13.43 -44.35
CA ALA A 182 16.15 12.81 -44.84
C ALA A 182 16.01 12.31 -46.29
N GLU A 183 14.86 11.70 -46.63
CA GLU A 183 14.54 11.27 -47.99
C GLU A 183 14.50 12.46 -48.97
N LYS A 184 13.79 13.55 -48.61
CA LYS A 184 13.75 14.77 -49.42
C LYS A 184 15.12 15.44 -49.59
N ALA A 185 15.94 15.43 -48.54
CA ALA A 185 17.30 15.97 -48.62
C ALA A 185 18.18 15.13 -49.55
N ALA A 186 18.06 13.80 -49.50
CA ALA A 186 18.78 12.90 -50.40
C ALA A 186 18.34 13.06 -51.87
N GLU A 187 17.03 13.17 -52.12
CA GLU A 187 16.50 13.46 -53.46
C GLU A 187 17.02 14.80 -54.00
N SER A 188 16.98 15.85 -53.18
CA SER A 188 17.48 17.17 -53.56
C SER A 188 18.98 17.15 -53.89
N SER A 189 19.78 16.41 -53.10
CA SER A 189 21.21 16.24 -53.36
C SER A 189 21.45 15.51 -54.69
N ALA A 190 20.70 14.45 -54.97
CA ALA A 190 20.82 13.69 -56.22
C ALA A 190 20.46 14.53 -57.46
N ILE A 191 19.44 15.39 -57.36
CA ILE A 191 19.06 16.31 -58.45
C ILE A 191 20.18 17.34 -58.70
N LEU A 192 20.78 17.90 -57.65
CA LEU A 192 21.89 18.85 -57.78
C LEU A 192 23.11 18.21 -58.43
N GLU A 193 23.49 17.00 -58.01
CA GLU A 193 24.62 16.27 -58.62
C GLU A 193 24.37 15.96 -60.10
N GLN A 194 23.14 15.59 -60.48
CA GLN A 194 22.77 15.39 -61.88
C GLN A 194 22.82 16.71 -62.68
N GLY A 195 22.36 17.82 -62.09
CA GLY A 195 22.42 19.14 -62.71
C GLY A 195 23.85 19.61 -62.97
N ASP A 196 24.75 19.46 -61.98
CA ASP A 196 26.16 19.82 -62.12
C ASP A 196 26.88 18.95 -63.16
N ALA A 197 26.55 17.65 -63.23
CA ALA A 197 27.11 16.74 -64.24
C ALA A 197 26.69 17.11 -65.68
N ILE A 198 25.47 17.63 -65.86
CA ILE A 198 24.98 18.10 -67.16
C ILE A 198 25.67 19.41 -67.56
N LEU A 199 25.83 20.35 -66.62
CA LEU A 199 26.45 21.65 -66.87
C LEU A 199 27.97 21.59 -67.08
N ALA A 200 28.66 20.60 -66.51
CA ALA A 200 30.09 20.39 -66.70
C ALA A 200 30.44 19.61 -68.00
N GLY A 201 29.42 19.09 -68.71
CA GLY A 201 29.56 18.35 -69.96
C GLY A 201 29.32 19.17 -71.24
N GLU A 202 28.94 20.45 -71.11
CA GLU A 202 28.88 21.44 -72.21
C GLU A 202 30.15 22.31 -72.24
#